data_AF-A0A1I1CP93-F1
#
_entry.id   AF-A0A1I1CP93-F1
#
_cell.length_a   1.000
_cell.length_b   1.000
_cell.length_c   1.000
_cell.angle_alpha   90.00
_cell.angle_beta   90.00
_cell.angle_gamma   90.00
#
_symmetry.space_group_name_H-M   'P 1'
#
loop_
_entity.id
_entity.type
_entity.pdbx_description
1 polymer ?
#
loop_
_entity_poly.entity_id
_entity_poly.type
_entity_poly.pdbx_seq_one_letter_code
_entity_poly.pdbx_strand_id
1 'polypeptide(L)'
;QPLTDTQGRSITEELIDPEAFSQKSYDSRAIRDGHLEWLAADGRIMSTDITSGATEPRIDTGFTSGSDKSSQAIFTDRSIHLIQETFDGETPIKITQLDRATADPITEITVPGLAEQLGLEFNLRGTAVPPGA
;
A
#
# COMPACT_ATOMS: atom_id res chain seq x y z
N GLN A 1 -8.00 12.84 -26.01
CA GLN A 1 -6.85 12.32 -26.78
C GLN A 1 -6.29 11.13 -26.00
N PRO A 2 -5.94 10.00 -26.63
CA PRO A 2 -5.22 8.94 -25.92
C PRO A 2 -3.89 9.49 -25.43
N LEU A 3 -3.48 9.11 -24.22
CA LEU A 3 -2.18 9.47 -23.70
C LEU A 3 -1.11 8.67 -24.43
N THR A 4 -0.03 9.34 -24.81
CA THR A 4 1.11 8.74 -25.48
C THR A 4 2.38 9.03 -24.71
N ASP A 5 3.28 8.04 -24.64
CA ASP A 5 4.59 8.22 -24.03
C ASP A 5 5.50 9.15 -24.86
N THR A 6 6.73 9.38 -24.40
CA THR A 6 7.71 10.23 -25.10
C THR A 6 8.15 9.67 -26.46
N GLN A 7 7.75 8.45 -26.79
CA GLN A 7 8.04 7.74 -28.04
C GLN A 7 6.78 7.64 -28.93
N GLY A 8 5.66 8.23 -28.52
CA GLY A 8 4.40 8.24 -29.27
C GLY A 8 3.59 6.94 -29.16
N ARG A 9 3.95 6.03 -28.25
CA ARG A 9 3.22 4.78 -28.02
C ARG A 9 2.03 5.06 -27.10
N SER A 10 0.85 4.50 -27.42
CA SER A 10 -0.33 4.68 -26.57
C SER A 10 -0.09 4.06 -25.20
N ILE A 11 -0.31 4.87 -24.17
CA ILE A 11 -0.34 4.43 -22.78
C ILE A 11 -1.75 3.90 -22.54
N THR A 12 -1.86 2.58 -22.52
CA THR A 12 -3.11 1.86 -22.19
C THR A 12 -3.20 1.52 -20.70
N GLU A 13 -2.14 1.80 -19.95
CA GLU A 13 -2.08 1.61 -18.50
C GLU A 13 -2.94 2.66 -17.82
N GLU A 14 -3.69 2.25 -16.80
CA GLU A 14 -4.49 3.14 -15.99
C GLU A 14 -3.56 4.15 -15.30
N LEU A 15 -3.80 5.44 -15.52
CA LEU A 15 -3.04 6.48 -14.85
C LEU A 15 -3.28 6.39 -13.35
N ILE A 16 -2.22 6.13 -12.60
CA ILE A 16 -2.28 6.19 -11.14
C ILE A 16 -2.50 7.66 -10.75
N ASP A 17 -3.57 7.91 -10.00
CA ASP A 17 -3.87 9.22 -9.44
C ASP A 17 -2.66 9.74 -8.63
N PRO A 18 -2.13 10.94 -8.90
CA PRO A 18 -1.06 11.52 -8.08
C PRO A 18 -1.41 11.61 -6.59
N GLU A 19 -2.69 11.71 -6.21
CA GLU A 19 -3.12 11.63 -4.81
C GLU A 19 -2.85 10.25 -4.18
N ALA A 20 -2.87 9.16 -4.96
CA ALA A 20 -2.48 7.83 -4.50
C ALA A 20 -0.98 7.72 -4.15
N PHE A 21 -0.15 8.65 -4.65
CA PHE A 21 1.25 8.77 -4.26
C PHE A 21 1.43 9.54 -2.94
N SER A 22 0.51 10.47 -2.63
CA SER A 22 0.57 11.31 -1.42
C SER A 22 0.38 10.54 -0.10
N GLN A 23 -0.16 9.32 -0.19
CA GLN A 23 -0.45 8.45 0.95
C GLN A 23 0.69 7.49 1.28
N LYS A 24 1.77 7.51 0.50
CA LYS A 24 2.90 6.63 0.71
C LYS A 24 3.83 7.23 1.78
N SER A 25 3.85 6.61 2.95
CA SER A 25 4.80 6.92 4.02
C SER A 25 5.85 5.82 4.09
N TYR A 26 7.12 6.20 4.17
CA TYR A 26 8.24 5.27 4.34
C TYR A 26 9.17 5.79 5.42
N ASP A 27 9.82 4.86 6.14
CA ASP A 27 10.86 5.17 7.10
C ASP A 27 12.08 4.25 6.87
N SER A 28 13.07 4.30 7.77
CA SER A 28 14.28 3.48 7.66
C SER A 28 14.01 1.97 7.60
N ARG A 29 12.89 1.50 8.15
CA ARG A 29 12.53 0.07 8.18
C ARG A 29 12.05 -0.41 6.82
N ALA A 30 11.61 0.50 5.95
CA ALA A 30 11.33 0.18 4.55
C ALA A 30 12.61 -0.18 3.77
N ILE A 31 13.80 0.12 4.30
CA ILE A 31 15.08 -0.30 3.69
C ILE A 31 15.45 -1.70 4.17
N ARG A 32 15.72 -2.60 3.23
CA ARG A 32 16.19 -3.96 3.50
C ARG A 32 17.18 -4.38 2.41
N ASP A 33 18.33 -4.91 2.83
CA ASP A 33 19.37 -5.41 1.92
C ASP A 33 19.77 -4.42 0.81
N GLY A 34 19.84 -3.12 1.15
CA GLY A 34 20.19 -2.05 0.21
C GLY A 34 19.05 -1.60 -0.72
N HIS A 35 17.83 -2.12 -0.53
CA HIS A 35 16.66 -1.80 -1.34
C HIS A 35 15.62 -1.06 -0.51
N LEU A 36 14.97 -0.06 -1.11
CA LEU A 36 13.76 0.56 -0.59
C LEU A 36 12.54 -0.27 -1.01
N GLU A 37 11.78 -0.77 -0.03
CA GLU A 37 10.51 -1.41 -0.27
C GLU A 37 9.34 -0.41 -0.15
N TRP A 38 8.37 -0.50 -1.04
CA TRP A 38 7.22 0.40 -1.05
C TRP A 38 5.98 -0.23 -1.69
N LEU A 39 4.79 0.15 -1.23
CA LEU A 39 3.52 -0.33 -1.80
C LEU A 39 3.13 0.52 -3.01
N ALA A 40 3.02 -0.09 -4.19
CA ALA A 40 2.46 0.51 -5.38
C ALA A 40 0.93 0.60 -5.30
N ALA A 41 0.32 1.51 -6.08
CA ALA A 41 -1.13 1.70 -6.04
C ALA A 41 -1.91 0.47 -6.54
N ASP A 42 -1.28 -0.38 -7.37
CA ASP A 42 -1.84 -1.64 -7.83
C ASP A 42 -1.71 -2.78 -6.79
N GLY A 43 -1.26 -2.49 -5.57
CA GLY A 43 -1.19 -3.44 -4.47
C GLY A 43 0.08 -4.30 -4.43
N ARG A 44 1.05 -4.06 -5.31
CA ARG A 44 2.33 -4.75 -5.24
C ARG A 44 3.30 -4.06 -4.28
N ILE A 45 4.02 -4.83 -3.47
CA ILE A 45 5.26 -4.36 -2.85
C ILE A 45 6.34 -4.38 -3.91
N MET A 46 6.88 -3.19 -4.18
CA MET A 46 8.00 -2.96 -5.08
C MET A 46 9.29 -2.89 -4.27
N SER A 47 10.39 -3.30 -4.87
CA SER A 47 11.74 -3.22 -4.33
C SER A 47 12.59 -2.37 -5.27
N THR A 48 13.13 -1.27 -4.78
CA THR A 48 14.00 -0.38 -5.55
C THR A 48 15.41 -0.42 -5.00
N ASP A 49 16.38 -0.88 -5.79
CA ASP A 49 17.79 -0.80 -5.43
C ASP A 49 18.21 0.67 -5.27
N ILE A 50 18.73 1.03 -4.09
CA ILE A 50 19.01 2.43 -3.76
C ILE A 50 20.17 2.99 -4.61
N THR A 51 21.08 2.13 -5.07
CA THR A 51 22.28 2.56 -5.79
C THR A 51 21.98 2.86 -7.27
N SER A 52 21.19 1.99 -7.91
CA SER A 52 20.91 2.01 -9.35
C SER A 52 19.55 2.62 -9.69
N GLY A 53 18.62 2.67 -8.73
CA GLY A 53 17.22 3.04 -8.94
C GLY A 53 16.40 1.98 -9.68
N ALA A 54 16.98 0.81 -9.98
CA ALA A 54 16.25 -0.29 -10.61
C ALA A 54 15.13 -0.77 -9.67
N THR A 55 13.93 -0.93 -10.22
CA THR A 55 12.74 -1.31 -9.45
C THR A 55 12.12 -2.58 -9.99
N GLU A 56 11.81 -3.52 -9.10
CA GLU A 56 11.17 -4.79 -9.42
C GLU A 56 9.99 -5.10 -8.47
N PRO A 57 8.95 -5.81 -8.93
CA PRO A 57 7.88 -6.28 -8.06
C PRO A 57 8.36 -7.46 -7.22
N ARG A 58 7.97 -7.48 -5.93
CA ARG A 58 8.36 -8.54 -4.99
C ARG A 58 7.19 -9.35 -4.46
N ILE A 59 6.13 -8.68 -4.01
CA ILE A 59 4.96 -9.32 -3.39
C ILE A 59 3.71 -8.73 -4.02
N ASP A 60 2.78 -9.57 -4.44
CA ASP A 60 1.41 -9.14 -4.74
C ASP A 60 0.56 -9.28 -3.47
N THR A 61 0.09 -8.16 -2.93
CA THR A 61 -0.70 -8.15 -1.69
C THR A 61 -2.20 -8.10 -1.93
N GLY A 62 -2.63 -7.63 -3.11
CA GLY A 62 -4.03 -7.28 -3.39
C GLY A 62 -4.53 -5.98 -2.72
N PHE A 63 -3.71 -5.27 -1.94
CA PHE A 63 -4.08 -4.01 -1.25
C PHE A 63 -3.92 -2.80 -2.19
N THR A 64 -4.91 -2.60 -3.06
CA THR A 64 -4.90 -1.52 -4.06
C THR A 64 -5.34 -0.17 -3.49
N SER A 65 -4.88 0.92 -4.11
CA SER A 65 -5.26 2.30 -3.85
C SER A 65 -5.85 2.92 -5.12
N GLY A 66 -6.86 3.77 -4.97
CA GLY A 66 -7.57 4.43 -6.07
C GLY A 66 -8.39 5.63 -5.59
N SER A 67 -9.34 6.07 -6.41
CA SER A 67 -10.19 7.23 -6.07
C SER A 67 -11.18 6.95 -4.93
N ASP A 68 -11.56 5.70 -4.73
CA ASP A 68 -12.56 5.25 -3.75
C ASP A 68 -11.95 4.41 -2.61
N LYS A 69 -10.63 4.19 -2.62
CA LYS A 69 -9.95 3.36 -1.63
C LYS A 69 -8.52 3.79 -1.39
N SER A 70 -8.06 3.58 -0.16
CA SER A 70 -6.68 3.79 0.25
C SER A 70 -6.07 2.49 0.73
N SER A 71 -4.82 2.27 0.35
CA SER A 71 -3.97 1.26 0.97
C SER A 71 -2.63 1.82 1.42
N GLN A 72 -2.15 1.32 2.56
CA GLN A 72 -0.87 1.70 3.16
C GLN A 72 -0.10 0.44 3.58
N ALA A 73 1.24 0.53 3.53
CA ALA A 73 2.14 -0.49 4.05
C ALA A 73 3.08 0.11 5.10
N ILE A 74 3.24 -0.59 6.21
CA ILE A 74 4.20 -0.25 7.26
C ILE A 74 5.16 -1.42 7.41
N PHE A 75 6.45 -1.15 7.27
CA PHE A 75 7.49 -2.16 7.32
C PHE A 75 8.11 -2.26 8.71
N THR A 76 8.35 -3.49 9.13
CA THR A 76 9.15 -3.84 10.31
C THR A 76 10.25 -4.81 9.89
N ASP A 77 11.15 -5.19 10.79
CA ASP A 77 12.24 -6.11 10.45
C ASP A 77 11.73 -7.46 9.94
N ARG A 78 10.59 -7.93 10.46
CA ARG A 78 10.06 -9.28 10.18
C ARG A 78 8.71 -9.28 9.49
N SER A 79 7.97 -8.19 9.51
CA SER A 79 6.61 -8.16 8.98
C SER A 79 6.27 -6.92 8.18
N ILE A 80 5.28 -7.07 7.31
CA ILE A 80 4.65 -5.98 6.56
C ILE A 80 3.21 -5.87 7.08
N HIS A 81 2.85 -4.70 7.62
CA HIS A 81 1.48 -4.40 8.02
C HIS A 81 0.81 -3.63 6.89
N LEU A 82 -0.26 -4.20 6.35
CA LEU A 82 -1.07 -3.65 5.28
C LEU A 82 -2.40 -3.20 5.84
N ILE A 83 -2.87 -2.06 5.38
CA ILE A 83 -4.18 -1.54 5.74
C ILE A 83 -4.89 -1.07 4.49
N GLN A 84 -6.16 -1.45 4.34
CA GLN A 84 -7.01 -0.98 3.25
C GLN A 84 -8.34 -0.45 3.79
N GLU A 85 -8.70 0.74 3.34
CA GLU A 85 -9.97 1.41 3.57
C GLU A 85 -10.65 1.68 2.24
N THR A 86 -11.95 1.44 2.15
CA THR A 86 -12.79 1.90 1.03
C THR A 86 -13.69 3.01 1.56
N PHE A 87 -13.78 4.12 0.82
CA PHE A 87 -14.44 5.36 1.25
C PHE A 87 -15.96 5.32 1.01
N ASP A 88 -16.59 4.18 1.29
CA ASP A 88 -18.04 3.99 1.18
C ASP A 88 -18.74 3.97 2.56
N GLY A 89 -17.98 3.87 3.65
CA GLY A 89 -18.49 3.79 5.01
C GLY A 89 -19.10 2.43 5.40
N GLU A 90 -19.20 1.49 4.45
CA GLU A 90 -19.84 0.18 4.61
C GLU A 90 -18.81 -0.95 4.58
N THR A 91 -17.86 -0.88 3.66
CA THR A 91 -16.83 -1.90 3.47
C THR A 91 -15.90 -1.91 4.68
N PRO A 92 -15.70 -3.07 5.33
CA PRO A 92 -14.81 -3.17 6.47
C PRO A 92 -13.37 -2.81 6.12
N ILE A 93 -12.70 -2.11 7.05
CA ILE A 93 -11.27 -1.86 6.96
C ILE A 93 -10.53 -3.17 7.20
N LYS A 94 -9.62 -3.52 6.29
CA LYS A 94 -8.77 -4.71 6.43
C LYS A 94 -7.41 -4.31 6.94
N ILE A 95 -6.92 -4.99 7.97
CA ILE A 95 -5.57 -4.84 8.52
C ILE A 95 -4.91 -6.21 8.51
N THR A 96 -3.90 -6.40 7.67
CA THR A 96 -3.22 -7.68 7.50
C THR A 96 -1.75 -7.55 7.84
N GLN A 97 -1.23 -8.51 8.59
CA GLN A 97 0.20 -8.67 8.84
C GLN A 97 0.71 -9.83 8.00
N LEU A 98 1.73 -9.58 7.19
CA LEU A 98 2.44 -10.59 6.41
C LEU A 98 3.84 -10.81 6.99
N ASP A 99 4.34 -12.04 6.93
CA ASP A 99 5.77 -12.30 7.07
C ASP A 99 6.51 -11.59 5.94
N ARG A 100 7.48 -10.77 6.27
CA ARG A 100 8.16 -9.92 5.29
C ARG A 100 9.01 -10.76 4.34
N ALA A 101 9.58 -11.86 4.79
CA ALA A 101 10.47 -12.69 3.98
C ALA A 101 9.69 -13.59 3.01
N THR A 102 8.60 -14.21 3.48
CA THR A 102 7.84 -15.20 2.69
C THR A 102 6.56 -14.65 2.06
N ALA A 103 6.09 -13.49 2.51
CA ALA A 103 4.77 -12.94 2.20
C ALA A 103 3.59 -13.75 2.76
N ASP A 104 3.84 -14.72 3.64
CA ASP A 104 2.77 -15.53 4.23
C ASP A 104 1.94 -14.69 5.22
N PRO A 105 0.61 -14.82 5.23
CA PRO A 105 -0.23 -14.11 6.19
C PRO A 105 0.02 -14.63 7.61
N ILE A 106 0.34 -13.71 8.52
CA ILE A 106 0.49 -13.97 9.96
C ILE A 106 -0.83 -13.73 10.68
N THR A 107 -1.51 -12.63 10.39
CA THR A 107 -2.76 -12.23 11.06
C THR A 107 -3.58 -11.33 10.15
N GLU A 108 -4.90 -11.42 10.26
CA GLU A 108 -5.86 -10.52 9.62
C GLU A 108 -6.86 -10.03 10.66
N ILE A 109 -7.10 -8.72 10.68
CA ILE A 109 -8.09 -8.05 11.52
C ILE A 109 -8.99 -7.27 10.59
N THR A 110 -10.29 -7.41 10.80
CA THR A 110 -11.31 -6.66 10.06
C THR A 110 -12.04 -5.74 11.03
N VAL A 111 -12.01 -4.44 10.77
CA VAL A 111 -12.81 -3.46 11.51
C VAL A 111 -14.08 -3.20 10.71
N PRO A 112 -15.28 -3.48 11.26
CA PRO A 112 -16.54 -3.25 10.55
C PRO A 112 -16.67 -1.81 10.07
N GLY A 113 -17.40 -1.58 8.96
CA GLY A 113 -17.72 -0.25 8.46
C GLY A 113 -18.31 0.62 9.57
N LEU A 114 -17.58 1.68 9.93
CA LEU A 114 -17.89 2.49 11.11
C LEU A 114 -18.90 3.61 10.83
N ALA A 115 -19.19 3.92 9.55
CA ALA A 115 -20.01 5.07 9.20
C ALA A 115 -21.46 4.91 9.68
N GLU A 116 -22.06 3.73 9.51
CA GLU A 116 -23.41 3.45 10.06
C GLU A 116 -23.41 3.33 11.59
N GLN A 117 -22.34 2.78 12.19
CA GLN A 117 -22.31 2.53 13.64
C GLN A 117 -21.99 3.78 14.48
N LEU A 118 -21.19 4.69 13.95
CA LEU A 118 -20.68 5.86 14.68
C LEU A 118 -21.21 7.19 14.14
N GLY A 119 -21.90 7.21 12.98
CA GLY A 119 -22.44 8.43 12.36
C GLY A 119 -21.36 9.43 11.96
N LEU A 120 -20.13 8.96 11.70
CA LEU A 120 -18.95 9.77 11.43
C LEU A 120 -18.19 9.20 10.23
N GLU A 121 -17.79 10.08 9.31
CA GLU A 121 -16.83 9.77 8.25
C GLU A 121 -15.41 9.74 8.86
N PHE A 122 -14.94 8.55 9.24
CA PHE A 122 -13.53 8.35 9.59
C PHE A 122 -12.72 8.16 8.31
N ASN A 123 -11.52 8.74 8.29
CA ASN A 123 -10.50 8.42 7.30
C ASN A 123 -9.27 7.97 8.08
N LEU A 124 -8.76 6.78 7.80
CA LEU A 124 -7.57 6.29 8.47
C LEU A 124 -6.34 7.05 7.95
N ARG A 125 -5.82 7.98 8.77
CA ARG A 125 -4.66 8.81 8.40
C ARG A 125 -3.29 8.19 8.72
N GLY A 126 -3.25 7.12 9.52
CA GLY A 126 -2.02 6.44 9.87
C GLY A 126 -2.21 5.41 10.97
N THR A 127 -1.23 4.54 11.14
CA THR A 127 -1.20 3.50 12.17
C THR A 127 0.18 3.41 12.78
N ALA A 128 0.25 3.14 14.08
CA ALA A 128 1.50 2.88 14.78
C ALA A 128 1.68 1.38 15.00
N VAL A 129 2.84 0.85 14.62
CA VAL A 129 3.20 -0.56 14.84
C VAL A 129 4.28 -0.67 15.92
N PRO A 130 4.31 -1.74 16.73
CA PRO A 130 5.35 -1.93 17.74
C PRO A 130 6.76 -1.99 17.11
N PRO A 131 7.80 -1.44 17.75
CA PRO A 131 9.16 -1.41 17.20
C PRO A 131 9.83 -2.78 17.00
N GLY A 132 9.29 -3.85 17.59
CA GLY A 132 9.91 -5.18 17.62
C GLY A 132 9.07 -6.30 16.99
N ALA A 133 8.08 -5.95 16.17
CA ALA A 133 7.28 -6.91 15.40
C ALA A 133 8.07 -7.46 14.19
#